data_AF-A0A7R8WXF5-F1
#
_entry.id   AF-A0A7R8WXF5-F1
#
_cell.length_a   1.000
_cell.length_b   1.000
_cell.length_c   1.000
_cell.angle_alpha   90.00
_cell.angle_beta   90.00
_cell.angle_gamma   90.00
#
_symmetry.space_group_name_H-M   'P 1'
#
loop_
_entity.id
_entity.type
_entity.pdbx_description
1 polymer ?
#
loop_
_entity_poly.entity_id
_entity_poly.type
_entity_poly.pdbx_seq_one_letter_code
_entity_poly.pdbx_strand_id
1 'polypeptide(L)'
;MVVRNVPDGDERDKDVANAIRYAVDNGAKIINMSFGKGFSPDKEAVWEAIKYADKKGVLMFHAAGNDDKNLDLEPNFPTNFMPDSYDTMAENWITIGASTRYNDALKASFSNF
;
A
#
# COMPACT_ATOMS: atom_id res chain seq x y z
N MET A 1 3.32 -17.39 3.01
CA MET A 1 2.82 -17.17 4.39
C MET A 1 1.72 -16.13 4.33
N VAL A 2 0.65 -16.29 5.11
CA VAL A 2 -0.42 -15.29 5.22
C VAL A 2 -0.29 -14.60 6.58
N VAL A 3 -0.28 -13.28 6.60
CA VAL A 3 -0.30 -12.46 7.83
C VAL A 3 -1.65 -11.76 7.87
N ARG A 4 -2.49 -12.10 8.86
CA ARG A 4 -3.80 -11.46 9.01
C ARG A 4 -3.64 -10.11 9.69
N ASN A 5 -3.91 -9.02 8.96
CA ASN A 5 -3.85 -7.64 9.46
C ASN A 5 -5.20 -6.91 9.42
N VAL A 6 -6.20 -7.44 8.70
CA VAL A 6 -7.57 -6.92 8.65
C VAL A 6 -8.51 -7.98 9.22
N PRO A 7 -8.76 -7.98 10.54
CA PRO A 7 -9.56 -9.03 11.17
C PRO A 7 -11.05 -8.86 10.90
N ASP A 8 -11.63 -7.70 11.21
CA ASP A 8 -13.04 -7.33 10.97
C ASP A 8 -13.13 -5.78 10.94
N GLY A 9 -13.34 -5.17 9.78
CA GLY A 9 -13.39 -3.71 9.59
C GLY A 9 -12.25 -3.14 8.73
N ASP A 10 -12.00 -1.84 8.87
CA ASP A 10 -11.00 -1.10 8.10
C ASP A 10 -9.56 -1.32 8.61
N GLU A 11 -8.55 -1.04 7.79
CA GLU A 11 -7.16 -1.35 8.12
C GLU A 11 -6.60 -0.41 9.19
N ARG A 12 -6.49 -0.87 10.43
CA ARG A 12 -5.88 -0.09 11.51
C ARG A 12 -4.37 0.04 11.27
N ASP A 13 -3.87 1.27 11.34
CA ASP A 13 -2.46 1.59 11.06
C ASP A 13 -1.48 0.76 11.89
N LYS A 14 -1.78 0.58 13.18
CA LYS A 14 -0.99 -0.28 14.08
C LYS A 14 -0.91 -1.72 13.60
N ASP A 15 -2.00 -2.28 13.11
CA ASP A 15 -2.05 -3.68 12.66
C ASP A 15 -1.30 -3.85 11.34
N VAL A 16 -1.44 -2.88 10.42
CA VAL A 16 -0.66 -2.81 9.17
C VAL A 16 0.84 -2.71 9.46
N ALA A 17 1.26 -1.77 10.30
CA ALA A 17 2.66 -1.56 10.65
C ALA A 17 3.29 -2.81 11.28
N ASN A 18 2.60 -3.44 12.23
CA ASN A 18 3.07 -4.67 12.88
C ASN A 18 3.13 -5.85 11.90
N ALA A 19 2.15 -5.98 11.00
CA ALA A 19 2.13 -7.05 10.00
C ALA A 19 3.29 -6.94 9.01
N ILE A 20 3.60 -5.72 8.55
CA ILE A 20 4.77 -5.46 7.69
C ILE A 20 6.05 -5.87 8.41
N ARG A 21 6.26 -5.39 9.64
CA ARG A 21 7.46 -5.74 10.44
C ARG A 21 7.57 -7.25 10.65
N TYR A 22 6.47 -7.89 11.05
CA TYR A 22 6.43 -9.33 11.24
C TYR A 22 6.80 -10.08 9.95
N ALA A 23 6.23 -9.70 8.80
CA ALA A 23 6.56 -10.35 7.53
C ALA A 23 8.06 -10.21 7.20
N VAL A 24 8.61 -9.00 7.32
CA VAL A 24 10.04 -8.72 7.06
C VAL A 24 10.94 -9.52 8.01
N ASP A 25 10.64 -9.52 9.30
CA ASP A 25 11.43 -10.23 10.32
C ASP A 25 11.38 -11.75 10.15
N ASN A 26 10.29 -12.27 9.57
CA ASN A 26 10.15 -13.68 9.18
C ASN A 26 10.70 -13.98 7.77
N GLY A 27 11.52 -13.07 7.22
CA GLY A 27 12.28 -13.32 6.00
C GLY A 27 11.51 -13.09 4.69
N ALA A 28 10.35 -12.43 4.73
CA ALA A 28 9.65 -12.04 3.51
C ALA A 28 10.57 -11.20 2.62
N LYS A 29 10.64 -11.56 1.34
CA LYS A 29 11.31 -10.77 0.30
C LYS A 29 10.34 -9.97 -0.56
N ILE A 30 9.07 -10.37 -0.52
CA ILE A 30 7.96 -9.73 -1.21
C ILE A 30 6.79 -9.63 -0.23
N ILE A 31 6.13 -8.47 -0.18
CA ILE A 31 4.90 -8.25 0.57
C ILE A 31 3.84 -7.76 -0.41
N ASN A 32 2.66 -8.37 -0.36
CA ASN A 32 1.49 -7.95 -1.14
C ASN A 32 0.42 -7.41 -0.20
N MET A 33 -0.02 -6.18 -0.46
CA MET A 33 -1.01 -5.42 0.32
C MET A 33 -2.22 -5.14 -0.57
N SER A 34 -3.10 -6.13 -0.68
CA SER A 34 -4.35 -6.03 -1.44
C SER A 34 -5.48 -5.40 -0.61
N PHE A 35 -5.15 -4.31 0.06
CA PHE A 35 -6.01 -3.52 0.94
C PHE A 35 -5.64 -2.05 0.79
N GLY A 36 -6.44 -1.15 1.32
CA GLY A 36 -6.13 0.27 1.35
C GLY A 36 -7.32 1.11 1.78
N LYS A 37 -7.03 2.31 2.27
CA LYS A 37 -8.03 3.21 2.86
C LYS A 37 -7.78 4.67 2.53
N GLY A 38 -8.85 5.45 2.47
CA GLY A 38 -8.79 6.89 2.22
C GLY A 38 -8.32 7.73 3.42
N PHE A 39 -8.23 7.16 4.63
CA PHE A 39 -7.83 7.91 5.83
C PHE A 39 -6.93 7.09 6.76
N SER A 40 -5.78 7.68 7.13
CA SER A 40 -4.78 7.04 7.99
C SER A 40 -4.35 8.00 9.12
N PRO A 41 -5.02 7.94 10.29
CA PRO A 41 -4.72 8.81 11.42
C PRO A 41 -3.29 8.65 11.97
N ASP A 42 -2.72 7.44 11.88
CA ASP A 42 -1.39 7.09 12.40
C ASP A 42 -0.50 6.55 11.26
N LYS A 43 -0.56 7.21 10.10
CA LYS A 43 0.21 6.90 8.89
C LYS A 43 1.71 6.85 9.16
N GLU A 44 2.19 7.66 10.10
CA GLU A 44 3.60 7.73 10.47
C GLU A 44 4.12 6.37 10.96
N ALA A 45 3.35 5.64 11.75
CA ALA A 45 3.71 4.29 12.21
C ALA A 45 3.85 3.30 11.04
N VAL A 46 2.97 3.41 10.03
CA VAL A 46 2.98 2.57 8.83
C VAL A 46 4.17 2.94 7.94
N TRP A 47 4.44 4.23 7.75
CA TRP A 47 5.59 4.71 7.00
C TRP A 47 6.92 4.25 7.60
N GLU A 48 7.07 4.25 8.92
CA GLU A 48 8.26 3.71 9.58
C GLU A 48 8.41 2.19 9.38
N ALA A 49 7.30 1.45 9.22
CA ALA A 49 7.35 0.02 8.88
C ALA A 49 7.72 -0.19 7.40
N ILE A 50 7.22 0.66 6.49
CA ILE A 50 7.55 0.64 5.07
C ILE A 50 9.03 0.97 4.83
N LYS A 51 9.56 2.03 5.45
CA LYS A 51 11.01 2.36 5.41
C LYS A 51 11.87 1.22 5.93
N TYR A 52 11.39 0.52 6.97
CA TYR A 52 12.08 -0.65 7.51
C TYR A 52 12.12 -1.81 6.50
N ALA A 53 11.00 -2.11 5.86
CA ALA A 53 10.92 -3.13 4.81
C ALA A 53 11.83 -2.79 3.62
N ASP A 54 11.80 -1.53 3.18
CA ASP A 54 12.63 -1.01 2.09
C ASP A 54 14.13 -1.13 2.41
N LYS A 55 14.57 -0.72 3.61
CA LYS A 55 15.95 -0.88 4.08
C LYS A 55 16.40 -2.35 4.14
N LYS A 56 15.47 -3.29 4.27
CA LYS A 56 15.72 -4.74 4.24
C LYS A 56 15.68 -5.33 2.83
N GLY A 57 15.45 -4.51 1.81
CA GLY A 57 15.36 -4.90 0.41
C GLY A 57 14.12 -5.72 0.09
N VAL A 58 13.01 -5.44 0.77
CA VAL A 58 11.73 -6.13 0.54
C VAL A 58 10.93 -5.38 -0.51
N LEU A 59 10.51 -6.09 -1.56
CA LEU A 59 9.64 -5.53 -2.60
C LEU A 59 8.18 -5.53 -2.14
N MET A 60 7.55 -4.36 -2.15
CA MET A 60 6.19 -4.16 -1.68
C MET A 60 5.25 -3.86 -2.85
N PHE A 61 4.13 -4.56 -2.90
CA PHE A 61 3.04 -4.31 -3.83
C PHE A 61 1.83 -3.81 -3.05
N HIS A 62 1.21 -2.73 -3.52
CA HIS A 62 0.02 -2.15 -2.92
C HIS A 62 -1.06 -1.92 -3.98
N ALA A 63 -2.33 -2.14 -3.63
CA ALA A 63 -3.44 -1.86 -4.52
C ALA A 63 -3.65 -0.35 -4.67
N ALA A 64 -3.95 0.12 -5.88
CA ALA A 64 -4.28 1.53 -6.13
C ALA A 64 -5.58 1.94 -5.40
N GLY A 65 -6.52 1.02 -5.21
CA GLY A 65 -7.86 1.28 -4.66
C GLY A 65 -8.94 1.20 -5.74
N ASN A 66 -10.21 1.25 -5.31
CA ASN A 66 -11.37 0.88 -6.13
C ASN A 66 -12.43 1.99 -6.23
N ASP A 67 -12.01 3.25 -6.21
CA ASP A 67 -12.89 4.43 -6.11
C ASP A 67 -12.81 5.37 -7.32
N ASP A 68 -12.12 4.97 -8.41
CA ASP A 68 -11.87 5.79 -9.62
C ASP A 68 -11.16 7.13 -9.35
N LYS A 69 -10.29 7.17 -8.33
CA LYS A 69 -9.61 8.39 -7.88
C LYS A 69 -8.23 8.58 -8.48
N ASN A 70 -7.85 9.84 -8.67
CA ASN A 70 -6.47 10.23 -8.98
C ASN A 70 -5.65 10.27 -7.69
N LEU A 71 -4.67 9.38 -7.55
CA LEU A 71 -3.84 9.23 -6.34
C LEU A 71 -2.88 10.41 -6.11
N ASP A 72 -2.61 11.21 -7.15
CA ASP A 72 -1.87 12.47 -7.01
C ASP A 72 -2.69 13.54 -6.27
N LEU A 73 -4.02 13.38 -6.17
CA LEU A 73 -4.92 14.32 -5.52
C LEU A 73 -5.58 13.72 -4.27
N GLU A 74 -5.93 12.44 -4.34
CA GLU A 74 -6.65 11.71 -3.31
C GLU A 74 -5.91 10.39 -2.99
N PRO A 75 -4.96 10.41 -2.05
CA PRO A 75 -4.12 9.25 -1.78
C PRO A 75 -4.91 8.07 -1.20
N ASN A 76 -4.48 6.86 -1.59
CA ASN A 76 -4.91 5.60 -0.98
C ASN A 76 -3.80 5.10 -0.07
N PHE A 77 -4.06 5.00 1.23
CA PHE A 77 -3.06 4.59 2.22
C PHE A 77 -3.02 3.07 2.37
N PRO A 78 -1.84 2.48 2.64
CA PRO A 78 -0.54 3.14 2.77
C PRO A 78 0.04 3.72 1.47
N THR A 79 0.81 4.81 1.60
CA THR A 79 1.61 5.41 0.52
C THR A 79 3.10 5.16 0.73
N ASN A 80 3.87 5.11 -0.37
CA ASN A 80 5.35 5.11 -0.30
C ASN A 80 5.95 6.52 -0.32
N PHE A 81 5.12 7.56 -0.38
CA PHE A 81 5.52 8.97 -0.35
C PHE A 81 4.73 9.74 0.71
N MET A 82 5.28 10.87 1.18
CA MET A 82 4.57 11.80 2.05
C MET A 82 3.64 12.68 1.21
N PRO A 83 2.30 12.64 1.39
CA PRO A 83 1.37 13.37 0.51
C PRO A 83 1.58 14.89 0.46
N ASP A 84 2.08 15.49 1.53
CA ASP A 84 2.27 16.95 1.60
C ASP A 84 3.52 17.44 0.85
N SER A 85 4.59 16.62 0.79
CA SER A 85 5.86 17.00 0.14
C SER A 85 6.18 16.20 -1.12
N TYR A 86 5.43 15.11 -1.38
CA TYR A 86 5.72 14.10 -2.40
C TYR A 86 7.10 13.43 -2.24
N ASP A 87 7.73 13.56 -1.08
CA ASP A 87 9.01 12.91 -0.81
C ASP A 87 8.81 11.40 -0.76
N THR A 88 9.55 10.68 -1.60
CA THR A 88 9.54 9.22 -1.61
C THR A 88 10.25 8.69 -0.37
N MET A 89 9.57 7.82 0.38
CA MET A 89 10.07 7.18 1.59
C MET A 89 10.56 5.74 1.37
N ALA A 90 10.10 5.09 0.30
CA ALA A 90 10.53 3.75 -0.08
C ALA A 90 10.54 3.60 -1.60
N GLU A 91 11.62 3.01 -2.12
CA GLU A 91 11.84 2.80 -3.56
C GLU A 91 11.40 1.41 -4.00
N ASN A 92 11.46 0.41 -3.12
CA ASN A 92 11.03 -0.96 -3.40
C ASN A 92 9.50 -1.10 -3.31
N TRP A 93 8.78 -0.29 -4.07
CA TRP A 93 7.32 -0.20 -4.02
C TRP A 93 6.71 -0.17 -5.43
N ILE A 94 5.60 -0.90 -5.60
CA ILE A 94 4.81 -0.88 -6.82
C ILE A 94 3.32 -0.74 -6.45
N THR A 95 2.70 0.35 -6.90
CA THR A 95 1.24 0.55 -6.83
C THR A 95 0.58 -0.10 -8.05
N ILE A 96 -0.41 -0.96 -7.81
CA ILE A 96 -1.05 -1.79 -8.83
C ILE A 96 -2.49 -1.33 -9.06
N GLY A 97 -2.74 -0.78 -10.25
CA GLY A 97 -4.10 -0.52 -10.76
C GLY A 97 -4.73 -1.76 -11.37
N ALA A 98 -6.06 -1.72 -11.57
CA ALA A 98 -6.82 -2.78 -12.19
C ALA A 98 -7.06 -2.50 -13.68
N SER A 99 -6.91 -3.54 -14.51
CA SER A 99 -7.19 -3.46 -15.94
C SER A 99 -8.43 -4.27 -16.33
N THR A 100 -9.09 -3.85 -17.41
CA THR A 100 -10.09 -4.69 -18.09
C THR A 100 -9.41 -5.60 -19.13
N ARG A 101 -10.22 -6.43 -19.80
CA ARG A 101 -9.78 -7.26 -20.93
C ARG A 101 -9.82 -6.54 -22.29
N TYR A 102 -10.25 -5.27 -22.33
CA TYR A 102 -10.49 -4.52 -23.56
C TYR A 102 -9.37 -3.51 -23.80
N ASN A 103 -8.76 -3.54 -24.97
CA ASN A 103 -7.61 -2.70 -25.31
C ASN A 103 -7.95 -1.20 -25.42
N ASP A 104 -9.20 -0.87 -25.74
CA ASP A 104 -9.73 0.49 -25.84
C ASP A 104 -10.26 1.01 -24.48
N ALA A 105 -10.35 0.15 -23.47
CA ALA A 105 -10.78 0.48 -22.12
C ALA A 105 -9.89 -0.21 -21.08
N LEU A 106 -8.56 -0.01 -21.19
CA LEU A 106 -7.58 -0.75 -20.39
C LEU A 106 -7.76 -0.55 -18.89
N LYS A 107 -7.95 0.68 -18.41
CA LYS A 107 -8.19 0.97 -16.99
C LYS A 107 -9.59 0.49 -16.59
N ALA A 108 -9.70 -0.31 -15.54
CA ALA A 108 -11.01 -0.67 -14.98
C ALA A 108 -11.72 0.57 -14.42
N SER A 109 -13.04 0.67 -14.61
CA SER A 109 -13.82 1.86 -14.24
C SER A 109 -13.80 2.21 -12.74
N PHE A 110 -13.41 1.26 -11.89
CA PHE A 110 -13.25 1.47 -10.46
C PHE A 110 -11.79 1.71 -10.06
N SER A 111 -10.81 1.41 -10.92
CA SER A 111 -9.40 1.51 -10.53
C SER A 111 -9.04 2.95 -10.21
N ASN A 112 -8.42 3.19 -9.07
CA ASN A 112 -7.66 4.41 -8.87
C ASN A 112 -6.46 4.45 -9.86
N PHE A 113 -5.93 5.64 -10.11
CA PHE A 113 -4.88 5.91 -11.09
C PHE A 113 -3.89 6.97 -10.62
#